data_AF-A0AAE0PT24-F1
#
_entry.id   AF-A0AAE0PT24-F1
#
_cell.length_a   1.000
_cell.length_b   1.000
_cell.length_c   1.000
_cell.angle_alpha   90.00
_cell.angle_beta   90.00
_cell.angle_gamma   90.00
#
_symmetry.space_group_name_H-M   'P 1'
#
loop_
_entity.id
_entity.type
_entity.pdbx_description
1 polymer ?
#
loop_
_entity_poly.entity_id
_entity_poly.type
_entity_poly.pdbx_seq_one_letter_code
_entity_poly.pdbx_strand_id
1 'polypeptide(L)'
;MENSYARDCSQTVMSFISCFSVDAAREDGSLGRLVNDDHINPNSNMKIITVKGKPHLCLFATKSINPGEEITYNYGDSEWPWRSKVLKMTLHCY
;
A
#
# COMPACT_ATOMS: atom_id res chain seq x y z
N MET A 1 -4.03 -26.90 12.70
CA MET A 1 -5.33 -26.34 13.10
C MET A 1 -5.11 -24.86 13.35
N GLU A 2 -5.81 -24.05 12.56
CA GLU A 2 -6.15 -22.64 12.79
C GLU A 2 -4.99 -21.66 12.98
N ASN A 3 -4.39 -21.22 11.85
CA ASN A 3 -3.85 -19.86 11.78
C ASN A 3 -5.02 -18.90 11.87
N SER A 4 -5.33 -18.54 13.11
CA SER A 4 -6.32 -17.57 13.49
C SER A 4 -6.07 -16.28 12.73
N TYR A 5 -6.97 -16.00 11.78
CA TYR A 5 -7.50 -14.67 11.56
C TYR A 5 -6.49 -13.53 11.76
N ALA A 6 -5.94 -13.05 10.65
CA ALA A 6 -5.70 -11.62 10.47
C ALA A 6 -7.05 -10.90 10.63
N ARG A 7 -7.50 -10.75 11.89
CA ARG A 7 -8.88 -10.52 12.27
C ARG A 7 -9.28 -9.04 12.18
N ASP A 8 -8.39 -8.14 11.74
CA ASP A 8 -8.73 -6.71 11.79
C ASP A 8 -7.88 -5.73 10.93
N CYS A 9 -7.52 -6.07 9.68
CA CYS A 9 -6.97 -5.03 8.80
C CYS A 9 -7.12 -5.33 7.30
N SER A 10 -8.10 -4.67 6.69
CA SER A 10 -8.08 -4.10 5.33
C SER A 10 -7.31 -4.87 4.25
N GLN A 11 -7.78 -6.05 3.86
CA GLN A 11 -7.21 -6.77 2.72
C GLN A 11 -7.68 -6.14 1.41
N THR A 12 -6.92 -5.18 0.91
CA THR A 12 -7.10 -4.65 -0.44
C THR A 12 -6.35 -5.54 -1.43
N VAL A 13 -7.06 -6.16 -2.38
CA VAL A 13 -6.49 -7.12 -3.35
C VAL A 13 -6.40 -6.49 -4.73
N MET A 14 -5.20 -6.42 -5.31
CA MET A 14 -4.98 -6.01 -6.71
C MET A 14 -4.67 -7.23 -7.58
N SER A 15 -5.31 -7.34 -8.76
CA SER A 15 -5.16 -8.49 -9.67
C SER A 15 -4.05 -8.25 -10.70
N PHE A 16 -3.11 -9.20 -10.81
CA PHE A 16 -1.96 -9.11 -11.73
C PHE A 16 -2.36 -9.40 -13.19
N ILE A 17 -1.83 -8.61 -14.13
CA ILE A 17 -1.87 -8.86 -15.57
C ILE A 17 -0.45 -9.19 -16.06
N SER A 18 -0.35 -10.12 -17.01
CA SER A 18 0.83 -10.70 -17.65
C SER A 18 2.01 -9.73 -17.91
N CYS A 19 3.23 -10.18 -17.56
CA CYS A 19 4.55 -9.53 -17.71
C CYS A 19 4.80 -8.28 -16.84
N PHE A 20 5.19 -8.53 -15.58
CA PHE A 20 5.85 -7.67 -14.58
C PHE A 20 5.18 -6.39 -14.03
N SER A 21 4.00 -5.98 -14.49
CA SER A 21 3.35 -4.77 -13.95
C SER A 21 1.91 -5.00 -13.55
N VAL A 22 1.48 -4.35 -12.47
CA VAL A 22 0.08 -4.27 -12.06
C VAL A 22 -0.45 -2.90 -12.46
N ASP A 23 -1.53 -2.88 -13.25
CA ASP A 23 -2.21 -1.65 -13.66
C ASP A 23 -3.48 -1.46 -12.80
N ALA A 24 -3.51 -0.38 -12.03
CA ALA A 24 -4.61 0.01 -11.14
C ALA A 24 -5.51 1.10 -11.73
N ALA A 25 -5.29 1.52 -13.00
CA ALA A 25 -6.00 2.65 -13.60
C ALA A 25 -7.47 2.36 -13.86
N ARG A 26 -7.82 1.09 -14.08
CA ARG A 26 -9.20 0.64 -14.32
C ARG A 26 -9.91 0.39 -13.01
N GLU A 27 -11.16 0.85 -12.92
CA GLU A 27 -12.03 0.46 -11.82
C GLU A 27 -12.43 -1.01 -11.97
N ASP A 28 -11.93 -1.87 -11.08
CA ASP A 28 -12.24 -3.30 -11.05
C ASP A 28 -12.84 -3.74 -9.70
N GLY A 29 -13.16 -2.78 -8.83
CA GLY A 29 -13.63 -3.02 -7.46
C GLY A 29 -12.51 -3.22 -6.44
N SER A 30 -11.24 -3.22 -6.86
CA SER A 30 -10.11 -3.16 -5.93
C SER A 30 -9.90 -1.73 -5.42
N LEU A 31 -9.47 -1.61 -4.17
CA LEU A 31 -9.19 -0.32 -3.52
C LEU A 31 -7.70 0.06 -3.60
N GLY A 32 -6.87 -0.74 -4.29
CA GLY A 32 -5.40 -0.65 -4.19
C GLY A 32 -4.86 0.70 -4.68
N ARG A 33 -5.50 1.26 -5.71
CA ARG A 33 -5.16 2.56 -6.30
C ARG A 33 -5.33 3.76 -5.36
N LEU A 34 -6.07 3.60 -4.26
CA LEU A 34 -6.41 4.69 -3.34
C LEU A 34 -5.36 4.88 -2.23
N VAL A 35 -4.42 3.94 -2.09
CA VAL A 35 -3.47 3.93 -1.00
C VAL A 35 -2.27 4.79 -1.36
N ASN A 36 -2.03 5.85 -0.60
CA ASN A 36 -1.04 6.86 -0.93
C ASN A 36 0.38 6.52 -0.46
N ASP A 37 1.35 7.24 -1.03
CA ASP A 37 2.77 7.14 -0.67
C ASP A 37 3.06 7.80 0.68
N ASP A 38 3.67 7.04 1.58
CA ASP A 38 4.42 7.56 2.72
C ASP A 38 5.74 6.80 2.81
N HIS A 39 6.84 7.47 2.48
CA HIS A 39 8.18 6.90 2.51
C HIS A 39 8.90 7.09 3.84
N ILE A 40 8.35 7.94 4.73
CA ILE A 40 8.96 8.29 6.01
C ILE A 40 8.38 7.42 7.12
N ASN A 41 7.05 7.28 7.18
CA ASN A 41 6.36 6.56 8.26
C ASN A 41 5.10 5.80 7.81
N PRO A 42 5.22 4.90 6.80
CA PRO A 42 4.07 4.14 6.31
C PRO A 42 3.42 3.28 7.40
N ASN A 43 2.11 3.10 7.33
CA ASN A 43 1.37 2.19 8.22
C ASN A 43 1.07 0.82 7.62
N SER A 44 1.43 0.61 6.37
CA SER A 44 1.31 -0.67 5.70
C SER A 44 2.49 -0.98 4.78
N ASN A 45 2.66 -2.27 4.47
CA ASN A 45 3.69 -2.79 3.59
C ASN A 45 3.04 -3.62 2.47
N MET A 46 3.54 -3.46 1.25
CA MET A 46 3.04 -4.14 0.07
C MET A 46 3.81 -5.43 -0.20
N LYS A 47 3.09 -6.55 -0.37
CA LYS A 47 3.67 -7.87 -0.64
C LYS A 47 2.95 -8.56 -1.79
N ILE A 48 3.71 -9.35 -2.54
CA ILE A 48 3.16 -10.26 -3.55
C ILE A 48 2.87 -11.60 -2.88
N ILE A 49 1.62 -12.05 -2.97
CA ILE A 49 1.18 -13.33 -2.45
C ILE A 49 0.54 -14.14 -3.57
N THR A 50 0.92 -15.40 -3.68
CA THR A 50 0.31 -16.32 -4.64
C THR A 50 -0.92 -16.99 -4.03
N VAL A 51 -2.10 -16.70 -4.58
CA VAL A 51 -3.36 -17.31 -4.19
C VAL A 51 -3.90 -18.13 -5.36
N LYS A 52 -4.11 -19.45 -5.16
CA LYS A 52 -4.60 -20.37 -6.22
C LYS A 52 -3.77 -20.30 -7.52
N GLY A 53 -2.45 -20.18 -7.38
CA GLY A 53 -1.52 -20.10 -8.51
C GLY A 53 -1.47 -18.74 -9.22
N LYS A 54 -2.21 -17.73 -8.74
CA LYS A 54 -2.18 -16.36 -9.27
C LYS A 54 -1.48 -15.43 -8.29
N PRO A 55 -0.51 -14.61 -8.71
CA PRO A 55 0.05 -13.58 -7.85
C PRO A 55 -0.99 -12.49 -7.58
N HIS A 56 -0.99 -11.95 -6.36
CA HIS A 56 -1.83 -10.86 -5.89
C HIS A 56 -1.01 -9.88 -5.08
N LEU A 57 -1.28 -8.60 -5.27
CA LEU A 57 -0.61 -7.53 -4.54
C LEU A 57 -1.48 -7.20 -3.35
N CYS A 58 -0.92 -7.37 -2.15
CA CYS A 58 -1.64 -7.25 -0.89
C CYS A 58 -0.93 -6.28 0.04
N LEU A 59 -1.69 -5.43 0.70
CA LEU A 59 -1.20 -4.54 1.75
C LEU A 59 -1.39 -5.19 3.12
N PHE A 60 -0.36 -5.07 3.95
CA PHE A 60 -0.34 -5.57 5.31
C PHE A 60 -0.05 -4.44 6.26
N ALA A 61 -0.91 -4.24 7.25
CA ALA A 61 -0.65 -3.27 8.30
C ALA A 61 0.64 -3.62 9.07
N THR A 62 1.49 -2.61 9.28
CA THR A 62 2.74 -2.73 10.06
C THR A 62 2.55 -2.21 11.49
N LYS A 63 1.50 -1.43 11.72
CA LYS A 63 1.05 -0.90 13.02
C LYS A 63 -0.47 -0.90 13.08
N SER A 64 -1.04 -0.66 14.25
CA SER A 64 -2.50 -0.54 14.40
C SER A 64 -2.99 0.70 13.64
N ILE A 65 -4.08 0.53 12.88
CA ILE A 65 -4.71 1.58 12.07
C ILE A 65 -6.10 1.83 12.66
N ASN A 66 -6.38 3.07 13.04
CA ASN A 66 -7.66 3.43 13.66
C ASN A 66 -8.74 3.66 12.59
N PRO A 67 -10.04 3.56 12.95
CA PRO A 67 -11.12 3.94 12.03
C PRO A 67 -10.95 5.39 11.55
N GLY A 68 -10.99 5.58 10.22
CA GLY A 68 -10.80 6.89 9.58
C GLY A 68 -9.33 7.30 9.39
N GLU A 69 -8.36 6.50 9.88
CA GLU A 69 -6.95 6.70 9.57
C GLU A 69 -6.66 6.26 8.13
N GLU A 70 -5.91 7.09 7.41
CA GLU A 70 -5.51 6.80 6.04
C GLU A 70 -4.51 5.65 5.99
N ILE A 71 -4.68 4.71 5.06
CA ILE A 71 -3.70 3.65 4.81
C ILE A 71 -2.64 4.18 3.85
N THR A 72 -1.37 4.02 4.21
CA THR A 72 -0.22 4.47 3.41
C THR A 72 0.84 3.38 3.29
N TYR A 73 1.58 3.37 2.18
CA TYR A 73 2.73 2.48 1.99
C TYR A 73 3.88 3.22 1.28
N ASN A 74 5.10 2.70 1.40
CA ASN A 74 6.23 3.25 0.69
C ASN A 74 6.24 2.75 -0.77
N TYR A 75 6.17 3.67 -1.74
CA TYR A 75 6.20 3.35 -3.17
C TYR A 75 7.58 2.86 -3.69
N GLY A 76 8.58 2.76 -2.81
CA GLY A 76 9.96 2.38 -3.12
C GLY A 76 10.91 3.59 -3.19
N ASP A 77 12.14 3.35 -3.64
CA ASP A 77 13.25 4.31 -3.54
C ASP A 77 13.33 5.32 -4.72
N SER A 78 12.21 5.56 -5.39
CA SER A 78 12.17 6.52 -6.50
C SER A 78 12.05 7.96 -6.00
N GLU A 79 12.69 8.89 -6.72
CA GLU A 79 12.63 10.33 -6.48
C GLU A 79 11.32 10.92 -7.04
N TRP A 80 10.22 10.65 -6.36
CA TRP A 80 8.92 11.14 -6.78
C TRP A 80 8.78 12.66 -6.58
N PRO A 81 8.25 13.43 -7.54
CA PRO A 81 8.17 14.90 -7.46
C PRO A 81 7.40 15.44 -6.24
N TRP A 82 6.46 14.67 -5.70
CA TRP A 82 5.69 15.03 -4.51
C TRP A 82 6.52 14.90 -3.22
N ARG A 83 7.52 14.01 -3.16
CA ARG A 83 8.40 13.85 -1.99
C ARG A 83 9.30 15.06 -1.78
N SER A 84 9.73 15.72 -2.86
CA SER A 84 10.58 16.92 -2.78
C SER A 84 9.88 18.13 -2.13
N LYS A 85 8.54 18.19 -2.17
CA LYS A 85 7.77 19.27 -1.50
C LYS A 85 7.74 19.08 0.01
N VAL A 86 7.73 17.84 0.48
CA VAL A 86 7.70 17.50 1.91
C VAL A 86 8.94 18.05 2.62
N LEU A 87 10.13 17.85 2.03
CA LEU A 87 11.40 18.36 2.57
C LEU A 87 11.40 19.89 2.76
N LYS A 88 10.80 20.64 1.83
CA LYS A 88 10.74 22.12 1.92
C LYS A 88 9.80 22.61 3.01
N MET A 89 8.72 21.86 3.29
CA MET A 89 7.72 22.25 4.28
C MET A 89 8.21 21.94 5.70
N THR A 90 8.89 20.82 5.92
CA THR A 90 9.50 20.48 7.22
C THR A 90 10.61 21.47 7.59
N LEU A 91 11.41 21.94 6.63
CA LEU A 91 12.47 22.93 6.86
C LEU A 91 11.95 24.35 7.16
N HIS A 92 10.69 24.67 6.84
CA HIS A 92 10.11 26.00 7.11
C HIS A 92 9.43 26.10 8.49
N CYS A 93 9.27 24.98 9.19
CA CYS A 93 8.66 24.90 10.51
C CYS A 93 9.70 24.76 11.65
N TYR A 94 10.98 24.99 11.37
CA TYR A 94 12.08 25.04 12.33
C TYR A 94 12.78 26.40 12.31
#